data_AF-A0A9X7YQK3-F1
#
_entry.id   AF-A0A9X7YQK3-F1
#
_cell.length_a   1.000
_cell.length_b   1.000
_cell.length_c   1.000
_cell.angle_alpha   90.00
_cell.angle_beta   90.00
_cell.angle_gamma   90.00
#
_symmetry.space_group_name_H-M   'P 1'
#
loop_
_entity.id
_entity.type
_entity.pdbx_description
1 polymer ?
#
loop_
_entity_poly.entity_id
_entity_poly.type
_entity_poly.pdbx_seq_one_letter_code
_entity_poly.pdbx_strand_id
1 'polypeptide(L)'
;MALSDLAVRQAKATGKAYTLPDLDGLSLAVTAAGGRTWHFRYYWAGKQKRMSLGTYPEVTLREARSLRDEARALLAKGTNPRVHRKQKRTAVRLADENTFEAVYRKWLKHRGLSLKEGRQTTLSILPRIFDKDVLPALGKRSVYEIKRPDLLEVIAKIEKRKALSVAEKVRTWFNQLFRYALVIVPGLEQNPASDLDVVALPLPPVNHNPFLRMAELPKLLQRLRSYRGRRQTQLGLRLLLLTGVRTGELRQATPDQFDLDRGLWIIPPDVVKQLQLDMRKKRQQPKDIPPYIVPLSIQAMEIVRHLLDEFKPAQRHLFRHDSDLKKRISENTLNGALKRMGYQERLTGHGIRGTMSTALNEIGYPKVWVDAQLSHVDPNKVSATYNHAEYVEQRRRMMQDWADRLDLFEQNQVEAASMPLTVHLEGVPAFPNEQTASAPSTPVAASPILLVTKPGDAMPLVSAAAHRLPAVPPPRSAAPLVPSDIQRERMELFDVFEAPHNLPVAAFAKMAGKSRRWISYEIKAGNLLALNVGNRGQRVPDWHLDPLKHELIQSVLKLTRGADPWQIYHALLQPRSMLRGRSALEGVTASNLDKLVMAVSTAVKESEWTPL
;
A
#
# COMPACT_ATOMS: atom_id res chain seq x y z
N MET A 1 10.32 -57.00 -65.88
CA MET A 1 11.71 -56.58 -66.20
C MET A 1 12.08 -55.43 -65.29
N ALA A 2 13.34 -55.35 -64.86
CA ALA A 2 13.83 -54.23 -64.07
C ALA A 2 14.01 -52.99 -64.97
N LEU A 3 13.63 -51.81 -64.48
CA LEU A 3 13.88 -50.55 -65.16
C LEU A 3 15.38 -50.22 -65.13
N SER A 4 15.90 -49.69 -66.25
CA SER A 4 17.24 -49.11 -66.34
C SER A 4 17.17 -47.58 -66.24
N ASP A 5 18.24 -46.94 -65.76
CA ASP A 5 18.31 -45.47 -65.67
C ASP A 5 18.14 -44.79 -67.05
N LEU A 6 18.60 -45.45 -68.11
CA LEU A 6 18.41 -44.98 -69.49
C LEU A 6 16.93 -44.95 -69.89
N ALA A 7 16.19 -46.02 -69.57
CA ALA A 7 14.75 -46.11 -69.83
C ALA A 7 13.95 -45.07 -69.03
N VAL A 8 14.35 -44.77 -67.81
CA VAL A 8 13.74 -43.71 -66.97
C VAL A 8 13.98 -42.32 -67.57
N ARG A 9 15.21 -42.05 -68.04
CA ARG A 9 15.56 -40.78 -68.69
C ARG A 9 14.79 -40.58 -70.00
N GLN A 10 14.61 -41.64 -70.78
CA GLN A 10 13.92 -41.63 -72.07
C GLN A 10 12.38 -41.63 -71.96
N ALA A 11 11.81 -41.83 -70.78
CA ALA A 11 10.37 -41.79 -70.57
C ALA A 11 9.82 -40.36 -70.75
N LYS A 12 9.20 -40.10 -71.91
CA LYS A 12 8.63 -38.80 -72.32
C LYS A 12 7.10 -38.81 -72.31
N ALA A 13 6.48 -37.63 -72.26
CA ALA A 13 5.04 -37.49 -72.39
C ALA A 13 4.56 -38.02 -73.75
N THR A 14 3.53 -38.87 -73.74
CA THR A 14 2.89 -39.45 -74.94
C THR A 14 1.47 -38.91 -75.14
N GLY A 15 1.07 -37.86 -74.42
CA GLY A 15 -0.29 -37.33 -74.40
C GLY A 15 -1.31 -38.17 -73.60
N LYS A 16 -0.93 -39.37 -73.16
CA LYS A 16 -1.73 -40.24 -72.27
C LYS A 16 -0.89 -40.67 -71.07
N ALA A 17 -1.52 -40.83 -69.91
CA ALA A 17 -0.81 -41.31 -68.72
C ALA A 17 -0.46 -42.79 -68.88
N TYR A 18 0.79 -43.16 -68.57
CA TYR A 18 1.26 -44.54 -68.62
C TYR A 18 2.17 -44.86 -67.44
N THR A 19 2.42 -46.14 -67.18
CA THR A 19 3.24 -46.59 -66.05
C THR A 19 4.28 -47.59 -66.51
N LEU A 20 5.55 -47.35 -66.17
CA LEU A 20 6.65 -48.27 -66.43
C LEU A 20 6.90 -49.12 -65.17
N PRO A 21 6.74 -50.45 -65.21
CA PRO A 21 6.95 -51.30 -64.05
C PRO A 21 8.44 -51.53 -63.76
N ASP A 22 8.81 -51.54 -62.49
CA ASP A 22 10.09 -52.04 -61.96
C ASP A 22 9.83 -53.28 -61.08
N LEU A 23 10.87 -53.77 -60.42
CA LEU A 23 10.81 -54.91 -59.51
C LEU A 23 10.05 -54.60 -58.20
N ASP A 24 9.46 -55.65 -57.62
CA ASP A 24 8.85 -55.64 -56.29
C ASP A 24 7.76 -54.57 -56.09
N GLY A 25 6.94 -54.37 -57.12
CA GLY A 25 5.79 -53.45 -57.06
C GLY A 25 6.16 -51.97 -57.15
N LEU A 26 7.44 -51.63 -57.41
CA LEU A 26 7.87 -50.29 -57.81
C LEU A 26 7.51 -50.03 -59.28
N SER A 27 7.18 -48.79 -59.60
CA SER A 27 6.86 -48.37 -60.97
C SER A 27 7.04 -46.85 -61.12
N LEU A 28 7.32 -46.40 -62.34
CA LEU A 28 7.36 -44.98 -62.69
C LEU A 28 6.06 -44.61 -63.41
N ALA A 29 5.23 -43.78 -62.79
CA ALA A 29 4.05 -43.22 -63.44
C ALA A 29 4.44 -41.94 -64.19
N VAL A 30 4.11 -41.88 -65.48
CA VAL A 30 4.31 -40.72 -66.35
C VAL A 30 2.93 -40.14 -66.68
N THR A 31 2.73 -38.88 -66.34
CA THR A 31 1.48 -38.16 -66.63
C THR A 31 1.44 -37.69 -68.08
N ALA A 32 0.24 -37.39 -68.60
CA ALA A 32 0.07 -36.85 -69.95
C ALA A 32 0.85 -35.54 -70.18
N ALA A 33 1.06 -34.75 -69.11
CA ALA A 33 1.84 -33.51 -69.11
C ALA A 33 3.35 -33.72 -68.89
N GLY A 34 3.84 -34.96 -68.78
CA GLY A 34 5.27 -35.28 -68.64
C GLY A 34 5.83 -35.32 -67.22
N GLY A 35 5.02 -35.07 -66.19
CA GLY A 35 5.39 -35.31 -64.80
C GLY A 35 5.66 -36.80 -64.54
N ARG A 36 6.79 -37.11 -63.88
CA ARG A 36 7.26 -38.47 -63.60
C ARG A 36 7.30 -38.72 -62.09
N THR A 37 6.60 -39.75 -61.61
CA THR A 37 6.47 -40.02 -60.17
C THR A 37 6.64 -41.50 -59.88
N TRP A 38 7.47 -41.82 -58.89
CA TRP A 38 7.67 -43.19 -58.41
C TRP A 38 6.47 -43.65 -57.59
N HIS A 39 5.99 -44.86 -57.86
CA HIS A 39 4.86 -45.48 -57.19
C HIS A 39 5.23 -46.87 -56.70
N PHE A 40 4.97 -47.11 -55.41
CA PHE A 40 5.11 -48.42 -54.80
C PHE A 40 3.73 -48.98 -54.49
N ARG A 41 3.46 -50.17 -55.03
CA ARG A 41 2.24 -50.95 -54.84
C ARG A 41 2.49 -52.05 -53.83
N TYR A 42 1.61 -52.16 -52.84
CA TYR A 42 1.72 -53.14 -51.75
C TYR A 42 0.34 -53.62 -51.29
N TYR A 43 0.29 -54.72 -50.54
CA TYR A 43 -0.93 -55.21 -49.92
C TYR A 43 -0.94 -54.87 -48.43
N TRP A 44 -2.11 -54.47 -47.91
CA TRP A 44 -2.33 -54.23 -46.49
C TRP A 44 -3.72 -54.67 -46.10
N ALA A 45 -3.84 -55.56 -45.11
CA ALA A 45 -5.10 -56.15 -44.66
C ALA A 45 -5.94 -56.69 -45.83
N GLY A 46 -5.32 -57.49 -46.71
CA GLY A 46 -5.97 -58.09 -47.89
C GLY A 46 -6.31 -57.14 -49.04
N LYS A 47 -6.08 -55.81 -48.90
CA LYS A 47 -6.39 -54.83 -49.94
C LYS A 47 -5.13 -54.27 -50.59
N GLN A 48 -5.11 -54.21 -51.92
CA GLN A 48 -4.03 -53.57 -52.66
C GLN A 48 -4.06 -52.05 -52.44
N LYS A 49 -2.90 -51.47 -52.10
CA LYS A 49 -2.69 -50.05 -51.87
C LYS A 49 -1.50 -49.56 -52.71
N ARG A 50 -1.46 -48.26 -52.95
CA ARG A 50 -0.39 -47.57 -53.69
C ARG A 50 0.06 -46.35 -52.90
N MET A 51 1.37 -46.10 -52.87
CA MET A 51 1.95 -44.86 -52.35
C MET A 51 2.98 -44.28 -53.33
N SER A 52 3.02 -42.95 -53.45
CA SER A 52 4.09 -42.26 -54.18
C SER A 52 5.37 -42.27 -53.34
N LEU A 53 6.54 -42.47 -53.95
CA LEU A 53 7.86 -42.39 -53.30
C LEU A 53 8.66 -41.12 -53.67
N GLY A 54 8.12 -40.26 -54.54
CA GLY A 54 8.76 -39.01 -54.96
C GLY A 54 8.72 -38.82 -56.47
N THR A 55 9.17 -37.65 -56.92
CA THR A 55 9.18 -37.20 -58.31
C THR A 55 10.57 -37.35 -58.92
N TYR A 56 10.65 -37.74 -60.19
CA TYR A 56 11.91 -37.74 -60.93
C TYR A 56 12.09 -36.36 -61.60
N PRO A 57 13.26 -35.72 -61.54
CA PRO A 57 14.57 -36.28 -61.17
C PRO A 57 14.99 -36.13 -59.69
N GLU A 58 14.20 -35.48 -58.83
CA GLU A 58 14.54 -35.26 -57.41
C GLU A 58 14.79 -36.57 -56.64
N VAL A 59 14.07 -37.63 -57.01
CA VAL A 59 14.30 -39.00 -56.53
C VAL A 59 14.76 -39.84 -57.70
N THR A 60 16.01 -40.30 -57.63
CA THR A 60 16.63 -41.18 -58.64
C THR A 60 16.05 -42.60 -58.57
N LEU A 61 16.28 -43.42 -59.60
CA LEU A 61 15.85 -44.84 -59.59
C LEU A 61 16.46 -45.59 -58.40
N ARG A 62 17.73 -45.32 -58.08
CA ARG A 62 18.42 -45.91 -56.93
C ARG A 62 17.75 -45.56 -55.61
N GLU A 63 17.47 -44.29 -55.36
CA GLU A 63 16.78 -43.83 -54.15
C GLU A 63 15.35 -44.37 -54.07
N ALA A 64 14.64 -44.44 -55.21
CA ALA A 64 13.32 -45.03 -55.27
C ALA A 64 13.32 -46.52 -54.87
N ARG A 65 14.35 -47.28 -55.26
CA ARG A 65 14.56 -48.68 -54.81
C ARG A 65 14.87 -48.76 -53.32
N SER A 66 15.72 -47.88 -52.77
CA SER A 66 15.96 -47.82 -51.32
C SER A 66 14.70 -47.51 -50.53
N LEU A 67 13.92 -46.49 -50.93
CA LEU A 67 12.66 -46.12 -50.29
C LEU A 67 11.61 -47.23 -50.38
N ARG A 68 11.60 -48.00 -51.47
CA ARG A 68 10.78 -49.21 -51.61
C ARG A 68 11.19 -50.26 -50.57
N ASP A 69 12.48 -50.53 -50.44
CA ASP A 69 12.98 -51.55 -49.52
C ASP A 69 12.72 -51.18 -48.06
N GLU A 70 12.84 -49.91 -47.69
CA GLU A 70 12.38 -49.40 -46.38
C GLU A 70 10.88 -49.60 -46.16
N ALA A 71 10.05 -49.30 -47.17
CA ALA A 71 8.60 -49.52 -47.08
C ALA A 71 8.24 -51.01 -46.97
N ARG A 72 8.97 -51.90 -47.65
CA ARG A 72 8.83 -53.36 -47.51
C ARG A 72 9.24 -53.84 -46.12
N ALA A 73 10.32 -53.31 -45.56
CA ALA A 73 10.75 -53.63 -44.20
C ALA A 73 9.68 -53.24 -43.15
N LEU A 74 9.01 -52.09 -43.34
CA LEU A 74 7.88 -51.69 -42.48
C LEU A 74 6.69 -52.66 -42.60
N LEU A 75 6.37 -53.12 -43.81
CA LEU A 75 5.32 -54.12 -44.04
C LEU A 75 5.64 -55.45 -43.37
N ALA A 76 6.90 -55.91 -43.46
CA ALA A 76 7.36 -57.13 -42.79
C ALA A 76 7.24 -57.03 -41.27
N LYS A 77 7.41 -55.84 -40.69
CA LYS A 77 7.18 -55.54 -39.27
C LYS A 77 5.71 -55.29 -38.92
N GLY A 78 4.77 -55.56 -39.82
CA GLY A 78 3.34 -55.34 -39.58
C GLY A 78 2.97 -53.87 -39.39
N THR A 79 3.68 -52.93 -40.04
CA THR A 79 3.39 -51.49 -39.99
C THR A 79 3.03 -50.97 -41.38
N ASN A 80 1.90 -50.27 -41.53
CA ASN A 80 1.51 -49.70 -42.82
C ASN A 80 2.42 -48.51 -43.21
N PRO A 81 3.18 -48.58 -44.32
CA PRO A 81 4.15 -47.53 -44.69
C PRO A 81 3.52 -46.17 -44.94
N ARG A 82 2.29 -46.14 -45.49
CA ARG A 82 1.56 -44.88 -45.74
C ARG A 82 1.11 -44.23 -44.45
N VAL A 83 0.69 -45.01 -43.46
CA VAL A 83 0.31 -44.51 -42.12
C VAL A 83 1.54 -44.03 -41.39
N HIS A 84 2.62 -44.81 -41.40
CA HIS A 84 3.90 -44.44 -40.79
C HIS A 84 4.46 -43.13 -41.37
N ARG A 85 4.42 -42.94 -42.70
CA ARG A 85 4.80 -41.66 -43.32
C ARG A 85 3.88 -40.51 -42.91
N LYS A 86 2.57 -40.74 -42.82
CA LYS A 86 1.61 -39.73 -42.35
C LYS A 86 1.88 -39.35 -40.90
N GLN A 87 2.18 -40.31 -40.03
CA GLN A 87 2.56 -40.11 -38.64
C GLN A 87 3.86 -39.29 -38.53
N LYS A 88 4.93 -39.67 -39.27
CA LYS A 88 6.18 -38.89 -39.32
C LYS A 88 5.93 -37.43 -39.72
N ARG A 89 5.16 -37.19 -40.79
CA ARG A 89 4.85 -35.81 -41.24
C ARG A 89 4.02 -35.03 -40.22
N THR A 90 3.09 -35.70 -39.54
CA THR A 90 2.28 -35.09 -38.50
C THR A 90 3.12 -34.77 -37.27
N ALA A 91 4.06 -35.64 -36.90
CA ALA A 91 4.98 -35.41 -35.79
C ALA A 91 5.89 -34.20 -36.03
N VAL A 92 6.46 -34.05 -37.25
CA VAL A 92 7.24 -32.85 -37.61
C VAL A 92 6.40 -31.58 -37.48
N ARG A 93 5.19 -31.58 -38.04
CA ARG A 93 4.27 -30.44 -37.94
C ARG A 93 3.91 -30.11 -36.48
N LEU A 94 3.61 -31.12 -35.66
CA LEU A 94 3.28 -30.94 -34.26
C LEU A 94 4.49 -30.44 -33.45
N ALA A 95 5.71 -30.85 -33.81
CA ALA A 95 6.93 -30.35 -33.17
C ALA A 95 7.15 -28.86 -33.48
N ASP A 96 6.92 -28.42 -34.72
CA ASP A 96 7.01 -27.01 -35.11
C ASP A 96 5.89 -26.16 -34.47
N GLU A 97 4.67 -26.69 -34.36
CA GLU A 97 3.53 -25.98 -33.76
C GLU A 97 3.60 -25.94 -32.22
N ASN A 98 4.22 -26.92 -31.59
CA ASN A 98 4.33 -27.05 -30.12
C ASN A 98 5.77 -26.84 -29.65
N THR A 99 6.36 -25.71 -30.03
CA THR A 99 7.58 -25.23 -29.37
C THR A 99 7.32 -24.89 -27.91
N PHE A 100 8.37 -24.94 -27.08
CA PHE A 100 8.29 -24.58 -25.67
C PHE A 100 7.69 -23.19 -25.48
N GLU A 101 8.12 -22.21 -26.29
CA GLU A 101 7.59 -20.86 -26.22
C GLU A 101 6.09 -20.79 -26.58
N ALA A 102 5.64 -21.52 -27.60
CA ALA A 102 4.23 -21.55 -27.97
C ALA A 102 3.36 -22.14 -26.84
N VAL A 103 3.80 -23.23 -26.23
CA VAL A 103 3.11 -23.86 -25.09
C VAL A 103 3.15 -22.97 -23.85
N TYR A 104 4.30 -22.36 -23.57
CA TYR A 104 4.49 -21.38 -22.50
C TYR A 104 3.50 -20.21 -22.62
N ARG A 105 3.36 -19.61 -23.81
CA ARG A 105 2.43 -18.48 -24.04
C ARG A 105 0.98 -18.90 -23.83
N LYS A 106 0.58 -20.09 -24.30
CA LYS A 106 -0.75 -20.67 -24.04
C LYS A 106 -0.99 -20.85 -22.54
N TRP A 107 -0.02 -21.44 -21.83
CA TRP A 107 -0.09 -21.64 -20.38
C TRP A 107 -0.16 -20.31 -19.62
N LEU A 108 0.66 -19.34 -19.98
CA LEU A 108 0.67 -18.01 -19.37
C LEU A 108 -0.71 -17.33 -19.52
N LYS A 109 -1.30 -17.38 -20.71
CA LYS A 109 -2.67 -16.89 -20.96
C LYS A 109 -3.69 -17.61 -20.09
N HIS A 110 -3.61 -18.93 -19.96
CA HIS A 110 -4.49 -19.71 -19.10
C HIS A 110 -4.34 -19.33 -17.62
N ARG A 111 -3.11 -19.13 -17.13
CA ARG A 111 -2.89 -18.66 -15.74
C ARG A 111 -3.45 -17.26 -15.51
N GLY A 112 -3.38 -16.39 -16.52
CA GLY A 112 -3.96 -15.05 -16.51
C GLY A 112 -5.45 -15.03 -16.15
N LEU A 113 -6.19 -16.11 -16.41
CA LEU A 113 -7.62 -16.22 -16.07
C LEU A 113 -7.89 -16.28 -14.56
N SER A 114 -6.91 -16.71 -13.76
CA SER A 114 -7.09 -16.94 -12.32
C SER A 114 -6.25 -16.02 -11.42
N LEU A 115 -5.18 -15.42 -11.98
CA LEU A 115 -4.25 -14.60 -11.24
C LEU A 115 -4.59 -13.12 -11.36
N LYS A 116 -4.48 -12.38 -10.24
CA LYS A 116 -4.68 -10.92 -10.24
C LYS A 116 -3.51 -10.24 -10.96
N GLU A 117 -3.82 -9.22 -11.75
CA GLU A 117 -2.83 -8.32 -12.35
C GLU A 117 -2.20 -7.39 -11.31
N GLY A 118 -0.92 -7.05 -11.49
CA GLY A 118 -0.22 -6.11 -10.60
C GLY A 118 1.29 -6.26 -10.60
N ARG A 119 1.99 -5.26 -10.04
CA ARG A 119 3.44 -5.27 -9.84
C ARG A 119 3.84 -6.33 -8.79
N GLN A 120 4.92 -7.06 -9.04
CA GLN A 120 5.42 -8.17 -8.19
C GLN A 120 4.44 -9.34 -7.99
N THR A 121 3.40 -9.43 -8.82
CA THR A 121 2.55 -10.63 -8.88
C THR A 121 3.29 -11.74 -9.64
N THR A 122 2.84 -12.98 -9.46
CA THR A 122 3.31 -14.11 -10.26
C THR A 122 3.21 -13.82 -11.76
N LEU A 123 2.16 -13.14 -12.23
CA LEU A 123 2.00 -12.74 -13.64
C LEU A 123 3.05 -11.72 -14.12
N SER A 124 3.62 -10.91 -13.23
CA SER A 124 4.68 -9.95 -13.60
C SER A 124 6.09 -10.51 -13.47
N ILE A 125 6.30 -11.43 -12.52
CA ILE A 125 7.61 -12.00 -12.20
C ILE A 125 7.92 -13.16 -13.17
N LEU A 126 6.93 -13.98 -13.47
CA LEU A 126 7.08 -15.19 -14.28
C LEU A 126 7.56 -14.86 -15.71
N PRO A 127 6.97 -13.91 -16.47
CA PRO A 127 7.49 -13.53 -17.79
C PRO A 127 8.93 -13.02 -17.72
N ARG A 128 9.24 -12.13 -16.78
CA ARG A 128 10.61 -11.59 -16.65
C ARG A 128 11.67 -12.66 -16.42
N ILE A 129 11.36 -13.67 -15.60
CA ILE A 129 12.28 -14.78 -15.35
C ILE A 129 12.34 -15.71 -16.56
N PHE A 130 11.20 -16.01 -17.20
CA PHE A 130 11.19 -16.87 -18.37
C PHE A 130 11.93 -16.23 -19.55
N ASP A 131 11.70 -14.95 -19.84
CA ASP A 131 12.36 -14.20 -20.92
C ASP A 131 13.88 -14.13 -20.70
N LYS A 132 14.31 -13.95 -19.45
CA LYS A 132 15.73 -13.83 -19.09
C LYS A 132 16.45 -15.18 -19.04
N ASP A 133 15.84 -16.17 -18.41
CA ASP A 133 16.54 -17.38 -17.96
C ASP A 133 16.12 -18.65 -18.71
N VAL A 134 14.90 -18.71 -19.25
CA VAL A 134 14.31 -19.96 -19.79
C VAL A 134 14.21 -19.93 -21.32
N LEU A 135 13.52 -18.94 -21.88
CA LEU A 135 13.25 -18.83 -23.31
C LEU A 135 14.51 -18.77 -24.17
N PRO A 136 15.63 -18.14 -23.75
CA PRO A 136 16.87 -18.17 -24.53
C PRO A 136 17.42 -19.59 -24.76
N ALA A 137 17.19 -20.52 -23.84
CA ALA A 137 17.69 -21.89 -23.94
C ALA A 137 16.67 -22.87 -24.53
N LEU A 138 15.39 -22.74 -24.17
CA LEU A 138 14.36 -23.73 -24.49
C LEU A 138 13.33 -23.24 -25.51
N GLY A 139 13.19 -21.94 -25.74
CA GLY A 139 12.04 -21.34 -26.42
C GLY A 139 11.71 -21.93 -27.79
N LYS A 140 12.73 -22.11 -28.65
CA LYS A 140 12.58 -22.64 -30.01
C LYS A 140 12.49 -24.17 -30.09
N ARG A 141 12.81 -24.89 -29.01
CA ARG A 141 12.82 -26.35 -28.99
C ARG A 141 11.39 -26.88 -28.91
N SER A 142 11.16 -28.02 -29.55
CA SER A 142 9.90 -28.77 -29.45
C SER A 142 9.72 -29.30 -28.02
N VAL A 143 8.50 -29.20 -27.47
CA VAL A 143 8.22 -29.74 -26.12
C VAL A 143 8.40 -31.26 -26.02
N TYR A 144 8.30 -31.97 -27.15
CA TYR A 144 8.50 -33.42 -27.23
C TYR A 144 9.98 -33.82 -27.05
N GLU A 145 10.91 -32.90 -27.31
CA GLU A 145 12.36 -33.17 -27.27
C GLU A 145 13.00 -32.75 -25.94
N ILE A 146 12.27 -32.04 -25.09
CA ILE A 146 12.79 -31.52 -23.82
C ILE A 146 12.80 -32.63 -22.78
N LYS A 147 13.98 -32.90 -22.23
CA LYS A 147 14.22 -33.93 -21.21
C LYS A 147 14.59 -33.29 -19.87
N ARG A 148 14.55 -34.09 -18.80
CA ARG A 148 14.99 -33.71 -17.44
C ARG A 148 16.35 -32.99 -17.43
N PRO A 149 17.41 -33.47 -18.11
CA PRO A 149 18.72 -32.81 -18.09
C PRO A 149 18.69 -31.40 -18.69
N ASP A 150 17.88 -31.15 -19.72
CA ASP A 150 17.75 -29.82 -20.34
C ASP A 150 17.19 -28.80 -19.33
N LEU A 151 16.21 -29.22 -18.53
CA LEU A 151 15.62 -28.37 -17.49
C LEU A 151 16.61 -28.11 -16.36
N LEU A 152 17.37 -29.15 -15.97
CA LEU A 152 18.41 -29.03 -14.95
C LEU A 152 19.54 -28.10 -15.40
N GLU A 153 19.92 -28.08 -16.67
CA GLU A 153 20.93 -27.16 -17.18
C GLU A 153 20.50 -25.69 -17.01
N VAL A 154 19.23 -25.39 -17.32
CA VAL A 154 18.65 -24.05 -17.11
C VAL A 154 18.65 -23.69 -15.62
N ILE A 155 18.22 -24.61 -14.76
CA ILE A 155 18.19 -24.39 -13.31
C ILE A 155 19.61 -24.21 -12.75
N ALA A 156 20.57 -25.02 -13.17
CA ALA A 156 21.95 -24.94 -12.74
C ALA A 156 22.59 -23.59 -13.09
N LYS A 157 22.27 -23.00 -14.27
CA LYS A 157 22.69 -21.63 -14.61
C LYS A 157 22.13 -20.59 -13.63
N ILE A 158 20.88 -20.77 -13.17
CA ILE A 158 20.24 -19.90 -12.16
C ILE A 158 20.86 -20.10 -10.77
N GLU A 159 21.25 -21.31 -10.43
CA GLU A 159 21.88 -21.63 -9.16
C GLU A 159 23.33 -21.15 -9.10
N LYS A 160 24.08 -21.26 -10.20
CA LYS A 160 25.46 -20.77 -10.32
C LYS A 160 25.59 -19.28 -10.05
N ARG A 161 24.57 -18.49 -10.40
CA ARG A 161 24.47 -17.05 -10.06
C ARG A 161 23.97 -16.77 -8.64
N LYS A 162 23.84 -17.80 -7.79
CA LYS A 162 23.35 -17.76 -6.40
C LYS A 162 21.89 -17.27 -6.23
N ALA A 163 21.05 -17.40 -7.27
CA ALA A 163 19.64 -17.00 -7.22
C ALA A 163 18.72 -18.18 -6.87
N LEU A 164 18.94 -18.81 -5.70
CA LEU A 164 18.31 -20.08 -5.31
C LEU A 164 16.78 -20.01 -5.20
N SER A 165 16.22 -18.91 -4.69
CA SER A 165 14.75 -18.70 -4.63
C SER A 165 14.11 -18.54 -6.01
N VAL A 166 14.86 -18.10 -7.01
CA VAL A 166 14.42 -18.06 -8.41
C VAL A 166 14.44 -19.47 -8.99
N ALA A 167 15.49 -20.26 -8.71
CA ALA A 167 15.58 -21.66 -9.14
C ALA A 167 14.39 -22.49 -8.62
N GLU A 168 14.05 -22.36 -7.33
CA GLU A 168 12.89 -23.02 -6.71
C GLU A 168 11.57 -22.66 -7.42
N LYS A 169 11.35 -21.37 -7.71
CA LYS A 169 10.17 -20.93 -8.46
C LYS A 169 10.13 -21.49 -9.87
N VAL A 170 11.27 -21.52 -10.56
CA VAL A 170 11.38 -22.06 -11.91
C VAL A 170 11.09 -23.56 -11.94
N ARG A 171 11.59 -24.35 -10.97
CA ARG A 171 11.20 -25.77 -10.80
C ARG A 171 9.69 -25.94 -10.68
N THR A 172 9.08 -25.15 -9.79
CA THR A 172 7.63 -25.17 -9.58
C THR A 172 6.86 -24.81 -10.85
N TRP A 173 7.32 -23.79 -11.59
CA TRP A 173 6.70 -23.35 -12.83
C TRP A 173 6.90 -24.33 -13.98
N PHE A 174 8.06 -24.98 -14.10
CA PHE A 174 8.26 -26.06 -15.06
C PHE A 174 7.30 -27.20 -14.81
N ASN A 175 7.17 -27.67 -13.57
CA ASN A 175 6.23 -28.73 -13.24
C ASN A 175 4.78 -28.32 -13.61
N GLN A 176 4.37 -27.10 -13.27
CA GLN A 176 3.03 -26.59 -13.62
C GLN A 176 2.81 -26.43 -15.14
N LEU A 177 3.83 -25.99 -15.88
CA LEU A 177 3.76 -25.81 -17.33
C LEU A 177 3.64 -27.16 -18.04
N PHE A 178 4.48 -28.14 -17.69
CA PHE A 178 4.44 -29.45 -18.32
C PHE A 178 3.19 -30.26 -17.89
N ARG A 179 2.68 -30.09 -16.66
CA ARG A 179 1.36 -30.63 -16.30
C ARG A 179 0.23 -30.06 -17.14
N TYR A 180 0.29 -28.78 -17.47
CA TYR A 180 -0.65 -28.18 -18.41
C TYR A 180 -0.44 -28.71 -19.83
N ALA A 181 0.81 -28.82 -20.28
CA ALA A 181 1.18 -29.33 -21.59
C ALA A 181 0.68 -30.77 -21.82
N LEU A 182 0.76 -31.64 -20.81
CA LEU A 182 0.27 -33.02 -20.87
C LEU A 182 -1.20 -33.13 -21.29
N VAL A 183 -2.02 -32.13 -20.94
CA VAL A 183 -3.45 -32.13 -21.25
C VAL A 183 -3.73 -31.55 -22.63
N ILE A 184 -2.98 -30.52 -23.04
CA ILE A 184 -3.30 -29.73 -24.24
C ILE A 184 -2.46 -30.09 -25.47
N VAL A 185 -1.32 -30.74 -25.30
CA VAL A 185 -0.39 -31.13 -26.38
C VAL A 185 -0.61 -32.61 -26.71
N PRO A 186 -1.12 -32.94 -27.91
CA PRO A 186 -1.37 -34.33 -28.29
C PRO A 186 -0.08 -35.17 -28.28
N GLY A 187 -0.13 -36.37 -27.68
CA GLY A 187 1.01 -37.30 -27.69
C GLY A 187 2.16 -36.94 -26.75
N LEU A 188 2.00 -35.94 -25.88
CA LEU A 188 2.94 -35.73 -24.77
C LEU A 188 2.53 -36.65 -23.61
N GLU A 189 3.36 -37.65 -23.31
CA GLU A 189 3.00 -38.70 -22.35
C GLU A 189 3.61 -38.49 -20.95
N GLN A 190 4.73 -37.77 -20.87
CA GLN A 190 5.48 -37.62 -19.63
C GLN A 190 5.81 -36.17 -19.31
N ASN A 191 5.86 -35.86 -18.03
CA ASN A 191 6.30 -34.57 -17.53
C ASN A 191 7.81 -34.62 -17.20
N PRO A 192 8.69 -34.03 -18.03
CA PRO A 192 10.13 -34.00 -17.77
C PRO A 192 10.52 -33.10 -16.59
N ALA A 193 9.57 -32.33 -16.03
CA ALA A 193 9.80 -31.50 -14.85
C ALA A 193 9.35 -32.14 -13.54
N SER A 194 8.99 -33.42 -13.57
CA SER A 194 8.72 -34.19 -12.35
C SER A 194 10.03 -34.44 -11.59
N ASP A 195 10.00 -34.32 -10.26
CA ASP A 195 11.08 -34.69 -9.34
C ASP A 195 12.38 -33.87 -9.48
N LEU A 196 12.32 -32.68 -10.08
CA LEU A 196 13.47 -31.76 -10.20
C LEU A 196 13.96 -31.19 -8.85
N ASP A 197 13.16 -31.34 -7.80
CA ASP A 197 13.45 -30.94 -6.43
C ASP A 197 14.43 -31.90 -5.72
N VAL A 198 14.51 -33.16 -6.15
CA VAL A 198 15.42 -34.17 -5.55
C VAL A 198 16.89 -33.77 -5.66
N VAL A 199 17.25 -33.07 -6.73
CA VAL A 199 18.62 -32.58 -6.99
C VAL A 199 18.78 -31.09 -6.68
N ALA A 200 17.82 -30.49 -5.97
CA ALA A 200 17.89 -29.08 -5.64
C ALA A 200 19.02 -28.80 -4.64
N LEU A 201 19.78 -27.74 -4.90
CA LEU A 201 20.68 -27.22 -3.87
C LEU A 201 19.84 -26.78 -2.66
N PRO A 202 20.26 -27.13 -1.43
CA PRO A 202 19.56 -26.70 -0.24
C PRO A 202 19.50 -25.18 -0.20
N LEU A 203 18.30 -24.64 0.00
CA LEU A 203 18.17 -23.21 0.25
C LEU A 203 18.86 -22.87 1.58
N PRO A 204 19.52 -21.71 1.68
CA PRO A 204 19.96 -21.22 2.97
C PRO A 204 18.75 -21.10 3.91
N PRO A 205 18.95 -21.23 5.23
CA PRO A 205 17.87 -21.09 6.20
C PRO A 205 17.09 -19.79 5.96
N VAL A 206 15.77 -19.86 6.11
CA VAL A 206 14.86 -18.75 5.83
C VAL A 206 15.28 -17.55 6.68
N ASN A 207 15.76 -16.49 6.03
CA ASN A 207 16.05 -15.25 6.73
C ASN A 207 14.72 -14.54 6.98
N HIS A 208 14.26 -14.55 8.23
CA HIS A 208 13.05 -13.87 8.62
C HIS A 208 13.19 -12.36 8.41
N ASN A 209 12.08 -11.67 8.13
CA ASN A 209 12.11 -10.22 8.00
C ASN A 209 12.62 -9.61 9.31
N PRO A 210 13.64 -8.73 9.26
CA PRO A 210 14.20 -8.15 10.47
C PRO A 210 13.14 -7.28 11.15
N PHE A 211 13.07 -7.41 12.47
CA PHE A 211 12.12 -6.74 13.35
C PHE A 211 12.84 -6.27 14.61
N LEU A 212 12.28 -5.26 15.26
CA LEU A 212 12.82 -4.68 16.49
C LEU A 212 12.22 -5.32 17.74
N ARG A 213 12.99 -5.36 18.84
CA ARG A 213 12.49 -5.65 20.19
C ARG A 213 12.01 -4.38 20.91
N MET A 214 11.28 -4.52 22.01
CA MET A 214 10.73 -3.37 22.77
C MET A 214 11.80 -2.34 23.15
N ALA A 215 12.99 -2.77 23.56
CA ALA A 215 14.11 -1.89 23.92
C ALA A 215 14.60 -0.99 22.76
N GLU A 216 14.34 -1.36 21.50
CA GLU A 216 14.75 -0.58 20.32
C GLU A 216 13.65 0.38 19.82
N LEU A 217 12.42 0.25 20.31
CA LEU A 217 11.27 1.08 19.91
C LEU A 217 11.46 2.57 20.23
N PRO A 218 11.97 3.00 21.39
CA PRO A 218 12.15 4.42 21.70
C PRO A 218 12.89 5.19 20.60
N LYS A 219 14.05 4.66 20.19
CA LYS A 219 14.90 5.25 19.16
C LYS A 219 14.21 5.29 17.79
N LEU A 220 13.45 4.26 17.45
CA LEU A 220 12.67 4.24 16.20
C LEU A 220 11.59 5.32 16.22
N LEU A 221 10.81 5.40 17.30
CA LEU A 221 9.67 6.32 17.40
C LEU A 221 10.13 7.78 17.39
N GLN A 222 11.20 8.12 18.11
CA GLN A 222 11.82 9.44 18.07
C GLN A 222 12.34 9.81 16.68
N ARG A 223 13.00 8.87 15.98
CA ARG A 223 13.43 9.05 14.58
C ARG A 223 12.24 9.20 13.65
N LEU A 224 11.16 8.45 13.87
CA LEU A 224 9.94 8.54 13.08
C LEU A 224 9.26 9.89 13.29
N ARG A 225 9.19 10.43 14.51
CA ARG A 225 8.63 11.78 14.79
C ARG A 225 9.46 12.89 14.16
N SER A 226 10.78 12.76 14.15
CA SER A 226 11.70 13.74 13.56
C SER A 226 11.97 13.53 12.06
N TYR A 227 11.35 12.52 11.45
CA TYR A 227 11.55 12.15 10.06
C TYR A 227 11.19 13.28 9.10
N ARG A 228 12.16 13.66 8.24
CA ARG A 228 12.05 14.82 7.33
C ARG A 228 11.43 14.51 5.96
N GLY A 229 10.92 13.29 5.75
CA GLY A 229 10.30 12.92 4.49
C GLY A 229 8.86 13.43 4.36
N ARG A 230 8.14 12.89 3.36
CA ARG A 230 6.72 13.20 3.16
C ARG A 230 5.89 12.87 4.40
N ARG A 231 4.97 13.77 4.74
CA ARG A 231 4.11 13.65 5.91
C ARG A 231 3.23 12.40 5.86
N GLN A 232 2.57 12.13 4.73
CA GLN A 232 1.79 10.90 4.53
C GLN A 232 2.60 9.62 4.79
N THR A 233 3.90 9.62 4.46
CA THR A 233 4.78 8.45 4.65
C THR A 233 5.12 8.25 6.13
N GLN A 234 5.36 9.35 6.85
CA GLN A 234 5.56 9.34 8.30
C GLN A 234 4.34 8.78 9.02
N LEU A 235 3.17 9.32 8.69
CA LEU A 235 1.89 8.92 9.26
C LEU A 235 1.53 7.48 8.89
N GLY A 236 1.84 7.04 7.66
CA GLY A 236 1.64 5.67 7.24
C GLY A 236 2.47 4.65 8.05
N LEU A 237 3.73 4.97 8.37
CA LEU A 237 4.54 4.14 9.26
C LEU A 237 4.00 4.13 10.70
N ARG A 238 3.57 5.28 11.21
CA ARG A 238 2.97 5.38 12.55
C ARG A 238 1.66 4.61 12.64
N LEU A 239 0.80 4.69 11.62
CA LEU A 239 -0.43 3.93 11.54
C LEU A 239 -0.19 2.42 11.47
N LEU A 240 0.87 1.95 10.79
CA LEU A 240 1.27 0.54 10.83
C LEU A 240 1.68 0.08 12.23
N LEU A 241 2.43 0.89 12.98
CA LEU A 241 2.81 0.60 14.36
C LEU A 241 1.59 0.54 15.28
N LEU A 242 0.60 1.40 15.04
CA LEU A 242 -0.63 1.51 15.83
C LEU A 242 -1.69 0.47 15.49
N THR A 243 -1.63 -0.20 14.33
CA THR A 243 -2.71 -1.10 13.87
C THR A 243 -2.22 -2.51 13.53
N GLY A 244 -0.94 -2.69 13.22
CA GLY A 244 -0.38 -3.99 12.85
C GLY A 244 -0.86 -4.52 11.49
N VAL A 245 -1.61 -3.75 10.69
CA VAL A 245 -2.06 -4.19 9.36
C VAL A 245 -0.89 -4.43 8.41
N ARG A 246 -1.11 -5.17 7.32
CA ARG A 246 -0.07 -5.35 6.31
C ARG A 246 0.13 -4.06 5.52
N THR A 247 1.37 -3.83 5.08
CA THR A 247 1.69 -2.70 4.17
C THR A 247 0.81 -2.68 2.92
N GLY A 248 0.45 -3.86 2.39
CA GLY A 248 -0.47 -3.98 1.25
C GLY A 248 -1.90 -3.54 1.56
N GLU A 249 -2.39 -3.78 2.78
CA GLU A 249 -3.73 -3.39 3.25
C GLU A 249 -3.76 -1.86 3.44
N LEU A 250 -2.79 -1.29 4.15
CA LEU A 250 -2.63 0.16 4.33
C LEU A 250 -2.60 0.93 3.02
N ARG A 251 -1.84 0.44 2.04
CA ARG A 251 -1.71 1.09 0.73
C ARG A 251 -3.00 1.08 -0.09
N GLN A 252 -3.87 0.11 0.15
CA GLN A 252 -5.13 -0.05 -0.57
C GLN A 252 -6.30 0.62 0.17
N ALA A 253 -6.08 1.10 1.40
CA ALA A 253 -7.07 1.77 2.21
C ALA A 253 -7.77 2.90 1.46
N THR A 254 -9.09 2.93 1.53
CA THR A 254 -9.95 3.97 0.98
C THR A 254 -10.74 4.63 2.14
N PRO A 255 -11.13 5.91 2.02
CA PRO A 255 -11.80 6.63 3.10
C PRO A 255 -13.03 5.93 3.69
N ASP A 256 -13.83 5.29 2.84
CA ASP A 256 -15.07 4.57 3.18
C ASP A 256 -14.86 3.37 4.12
N GLN A 257 -13.62 2.90 4.28
CA GLN A 257 -13.31 1.79 5.18
C GLN A 257 -13.19 2.22 6.65
N PHE A 258 -13.10 3.52 6.93
CA PHE A 258 -12.87 4.05 8.27
C PHE A 258 -14.16 4.58 8.89
N ASP A 259 -14.65 3.87 9.89
CA ASP A 259 -15.77 4.26 10.74
C ASP A 259 -15.18 4.91 12.00
N LEU A 260 -14.97 6.23 11.96
CA LEU A 260 -14.33 6.96 13.06
C LEU A 260 -15.25 7.10 14.28
N ASP A 261 -16.57 7.07 14.09
CA ASP A 261 -17.54 7.12 15.19
C ASP A 261 -17.47 5.86 16.05
N ARG A 262 -17.35 4.69 15.40
CA ARG A 262 -17.14 3.41 16.11
C ARG A 262 -15.68 3.11 16.38
N GLY A 263 -14.75 3.93 15.88
CA GLY A 263 -13.31 3.72 15.99
C GLY A 263 -12.86 2.40 15.35
N LEU A 264 -13.36 2.10 14.16
CA LEU A 264 -13.08 0.85 13.43
C LEU A 264 -12.52 1.14 12.04
N TRP A 265 -11.59 0.30 11.60
CA TRP A 265 -11.20 0.17 10.21
C TRP A 265 -11.67 -1.18 9.68
N ILE A 266 -12.59 -1.14 8.72
CA ILE A 266 -13.28 -2.28 8.14
C ILE A 266 -12.63 -2.59 6.78
N ILE A 267 -11.71 -3.55 6.76
CA ILE A 267 -10.94 -3.89 5.56
C ILE A 267 -11.69 -4.97 4.76
N PRO A 268 -12.01 -4.72 3.49
CA PRO A 268 -12.69 -5.70 2.63
C PRO A 268 -11.87 -7.01 2.45
N PRO A 269 -12.54 -8.18 2.38
CA PRO A 269 -11.86 -9.47 2.29
C PRO A 269 -11.07 -9.64 0.98
N ASP A 270 -11.48 -8.95 -0.08
CA ASP A 270 -10.80 -8.96 -1.38
C ASP A 270 -9.48 -8.17 -1.37
N VAL A 271 -9.15 -7.45 -0.30
CA VAL A 271 -7.87 -6.76 -0.07
C VAL A 271 -6.92 -7.59 0.80
N VAL A 272 -7.46 -8.31 1.80
CA VAL A 272 -6.68 -9.10 2.76
C VAL A 272 -6.14 -10.37 2.10
N LYS A 273 -4.81 -10.53 2.07
CA LYS A 273 -4.16 -11.63 1.35
C LYS A 273 -4.64 -13.02 1.80
N GLN A 274 -4.88 -13.19 3.11
CA GLN A 274 -5.34 -14.48 3.63
C GLN A 274 -6.78 -14.78 3.23
N LEU A 275 -7.69 -13.82 3.39
CA LEU A 275 -9.08 -13.97 2.97
C LEU A 275 -9.18 -14.18 1.46
N GLN A 276 -8.34 -13.51 0.64
CA GLN A 276 -8.24 -13.81 -0.79
C GLN A 276 -7.83 -15.26 -1.09
N LEU A 277 -6.93 -15.86 -0.30
CA LEU A 277 -6.51 -17.25 -0.49
C LEU A 277 -7.65 -18.20 -0.12
N ASP A 278 -8.35 -17.93 0.98
CA ASP A 278 -9.48 -18.74 1.44
C ASP A 278 -10.67 -18.64 0.48
N MET A 279 -10.97 -17.44 -0.03
CA MET A 279 -11.95 -17.21 -1.10
C MET A 279 -11.69 -18.08 -2.32
N ARG A 280 -10.43 -18.15 -2.77
CA ARG A 280 -10.04 -18.96 -3.93
C ARG A 280 -10.17 -20.45 -3.65
N LYS A 281 -9.78 -20.90 -2.45
CA LYS A 281 -9.90 -22.30 -2.03
C LYS A 281 -11.36 -22.73 -1.92
N LYS A 282 -12.21 -21.89 -1.32
CA LYS A 282 -13.62 -22.18 -1.02
C LYS A 282 -14.60 -21.71 -2.11
N ARG A 283 -14.12 -21.06 -3.17
CA ARG A 283 -14.92 -20.46 -4.27
C ARG A 283 -16.01 -19.49 -3.79
N GLN A 284 -15.74 -18.75 -2.71
CA GLN A 284 -16.67 -17.79 -2.11
C GLN A 284 -16.53 -16.39 -2.73
N GLN A 285 -17.64 -15.64 -2.83
CA GLN A 285 -17.59 -14.26 -3.27
C GLN A 285 -17.16 -13.34 -2.11
N PRO A 286 -16.61 -12.14 -2.39
CA PRO A 286 -16.21 -11.20 -1.34
C PRO A 286 -17.34 -10.86 -0.36
N LYS A 287 -18.59 -10.81 -0.87
CA LYS A 287 -19.79 -10.50 -0.08
C LYS A 287 -20.17 -11.60 0.92
N ASP A 288 -19.67 -12.82 0.73
CA ASP A 288 -20.02 -13.98 1.55
C ASP A 288 -19.05 -14.17 2.74
N ILE A 289 -18.05 -13.27 2.88
CA ILE A 289 -17.00 -13.36 3.90
C ILE A 289 -17.02 -12.09 4.74
N PRO A 290 -17.07 -12.22 6.09
CA PRO A 290 -16.98 -11.07 6.97
C PRO A 290 -15.71 -10.25 6.71
N PRO A 291 -15.79 -8.91 6.76
CA PRO A 291 -14.61 -8.06 6.59
C PRO A 291 -13.63 -8.23 7.74
N TYR A 292 -12.38 -7.84 7.49
CA TYR A 292 -11.37 -7.82 8.52
C TYR A 292 -11.47 -6.51 9.33
N ILE A 293 -11.88 -6.64 10.60
CA ILE A 293 -12.14 -5.51 11.50
C ILE A 293 -10.90 -5.21 12.35
N VAL A 294 -10.40 -3.99 12.27
CA VAL A 294 -9.25 -3.49 13.03
C VAL A 294 -9.74 -2.34 13.94
N PRO A 295 -9.74 -2.51 15.27
CA PRO A 295 -10.05 -1.40 16.17
C PRO A 295 -8.96 -0.34 16.10
N LEU A 296 -9.37 0.92 16.09
CA LEU A 296 -8.49 2.09 16.04
C LEU A 296 -8.34 2.67 17.45
N SER A 297 -7.09 2.82 17.89
CA SER A 297 -6.78 3.63 19.07
C SER A 297 -7.02 5.11 18.79
N ILE A 298 -7.09 5.93 19.84
CA ILE A 298 -7.29 7.38 19.71
C ILE A 298 -6.18 8.00 18.85
N GLN A 299 -4.93 7.59 19.06
CA GLN A 299 -3.78 8.00 18.25
C GLN A 299 -3.95 7.61 16.77
N ALA A 300 -4.49 6.42 16.47
CA ALA A 300 -4.75 6.00 15.10
C ALA A 300 -5.88 6.83 14.46
N MET A 301 -6.95 7.11 15.19
CA MET A 301 -8.05 7.96 14.73
C MET A 301 -7.59 9.39 14.44
N GLU A 302 -6.72 9.97 15.27
CA GLU A 302 -6.11 11.29 15.03
C GLU A 302 -5.38 11.34 13.67
N ILE A 303 -4.59 10.30 13.37
CA ILE A 303 -3.88 10.20 12.09
C ILE A 303 -4.84 10.08 10.93
N VAL A 304 -5.83 9.19 11.03
CA VAL A 304 -6.81 8.96 9.95
C VAL A 304 -7.61 10.23 9.70
N ARG A 305 -8.12 10.90 10.75
CA ARG A 305 -8.85 12.17 10.64
C ARG A 305 -8.03 13.23 9.92
N HIS A 306 -6.76 13.42 10.31
CA HIS A 306 -5.88 14.36 9.62
C HIS A 306 -5.66 14.03 8.14
N LEU A 307 -5.49 12.74 7.80
CA LEU A 307 -5.35 12.32 6.40
C LEU A 307 -6.66 12.49 5.59
N LEU A 308 -7.82 12.38 6.24
CA LEU A 308 -9.12 12.66 5.64
C LEU A 308 -9.34 14.16 5.43
N ASP A 309 -8.90 15.00 6.36
CA ASP A 309 -8.96 16.46 6.22
C ASP A 309 -8.09 16.97 5.05
N GLU A 310 -6.95 16.31 4.79
CA GLU A 310 -6.10 16.59 3.63
C GLU A 310 -6.55 15.89 2.33
N PHE A 311 -7.66 15.14 2.36
CA PHE A 311 -8.11 14.33 1.24
C PHE A 311 -8.63 15.19 0.08
N LYS A 312 -8.18 14.88 -1.14
CA LYS A 312 -8.53 15.64 -2.34
C LYS A 312 -9.66 14.96 -3.12
N PRO A 313 -10.56 15.69 -3.79
CA PRO A 313 -11.66 15.09 -4.56
C PRO A 313 -11.23 14.08 -5.63
N ALA A 314 -10.08 14.28 -6.27
CA ALA A 314 -9.54 13.36 -7.29
C ALA A 314 -8.77 12.15 -6.71
N GLN A 315 -8.64 12.07 -5.38
CA GLN A 315 -7.91 11.02 -4.68
C GLN A 315 -8.78 9.79 -4.49
N ARG A 316 -8.22 8.60 -4.72
CA ARG A 316 -8.93 7.32 -4.50
C ARG A 316 -8.57 6.63 -3.19
N HIS A 317 -7.29 6.66 -2.84
CA HIS A 317 -6.74 5.93 -1.69
C HIS A 317 -6.34 6.92 -0.59
N LEU A 318 -6.45 6.52 0.69
CA LEU A 318 -6.03 7.37 1.80
C LEU A 318 -4.55 7.78 1.68
N PHE A 319 -3.69 6.86 1.24
CA PHE A 319 -2.27 7.12 0.94
C PHE A 319 -2.03 7.20 -0.58
N ARG A 320 -1.91 8.42 -1.09
CA ARG A 320 -1.84 8.71 -2.53
C ARG A 320 -0.41 8.82 -3.08
N HIS A 321 -0.26 8.58 -4.38
CA HIS A 321 0.97 8.91 -5.08
C HIS A 321 1.12 10.44 -5.19
N ASP A 322 2.35 10.95 -5.12
CA ASP A 322 2.61 12.39 -5.12
C ASP A 322 2.20 13.04 -6.45
N SER A 323 2.53 12.40 -7.57
CA SER A 323 2.28 12.93 -8.93
C SER A 323 0.92 12.55 -9.53
N ASP A 324 0.25 11.53 -8.99
CA ASP A 324 -1.00 11.00 -9.56
C ASP A 324 -1.96 10.63 -8.43
N LEU A 325 -2.93 11.49 -8.17
CA LEU A 325 -3.86 11.36 -7.04
C LEU A 325 -4.74 10.09 -7.14
N LYS A 326 -4.93 9.55 -8.36
CA LYS A 326 -5.71 8.32 -8.57
C LYS A 326 -4.94 7.07 -8.16
N LYS A 327 -3.61 7.14 -8.05
CA LYS A 327 -2.74 6.03 -7.66
C LYS A 327 -2.42 6.09 -6.17
N ARG A 328 -2.19 4.91 -5.57
CA ARG A 328 -1.67 4.75 -4.21
C ARG A 328 -0.15 4.90 -4.15
N ILE A 329 0.39 5.12 -2.96
CA ILE A 329 1.85 5.05 -2.72
C ILE A 329 2.45 3.72 -3.20
N SER A 330 3.73 3.74 -3.55
CA SER A 330 4.49 2.55 -3.96
C SER A 330 4.69 1.58 -2.79
N GLU A 331 4.91 0.30 -3.09
CA GLU A 331 5.20 -0.73 -2.07
C GLU A 331 6.51 -0.45 -1.33
N ASN A 332 7.43 0.23 -2.00
CA ASN A 332 8.73 0.59 -1.46
C ASN A 332 8.71 1.92 -0.70
N THR A 333 7.63 2.70 -0.73
CA THR A 333 7.61 4.04 -0.12
C THR A 333 7.91 3.99 1.38
N LEU A 334 7.28 3.06 2.11
CA LEU A 334 7.46 2.91 3.56
C LEU A 334 8.83 2.29 3.90
N ASN A 335 9.26 1.25 3.17
CA ASN A 335 10.60 0.67 3.36
C ASN A 335 11.72 1.66 3.02
N GLY A 336 11.53 2.50 1.99
CA GLY A 336 12.47 3.56 1.63
C GLY A 336 12.55 4.66 2.68
N ALA A 337 11.48 4.88 3.46
CA ALA A 337 11.51 5.75 4.63
C ALA A 337 12.29 5.14 5.79
N LEU A 338 12.03 3.86 6.13
CA LEU A 338 12.80 3.12 7.13
C LEU A 338 14.30 3.09 6.80
N LYS A 339 14.66 2.82 5.53
CA LYS A 339 16.04 2.87 5.05
C LYS A 339 16.69 4.24 5.30
N ARG A 340 16.00 5.33 4.96
CA ARG A 340 16.50 6.70 5.19
C ARG A 340 16.61 7.08 6.66
N MET A 341 15.88 6.41 7.56
CA MET A 341 16.02 6.55 9.01
C MET A 341 17.14 5.66 9.60
N GLY A 342 17.89 4.94 8.76
CA GLY A 342 18.99 4.07 9.20
C GLY A 342 18.54 2.69 9.68
N TYR A 343 17.37 2.22 9.26
CA TYR A 343 16.83 0.89 9.61
C TYR A 343 16.91 -0.11 8.45
N GLN A 344 17.79 0.12 7.47
CA GLN A 344 18.08 -0.91 6.46
C GLN A 344 18.54 -2.19 7.17
N GLU A 345 17.99 -3.33 6.74
CA GLU A 345 18.30 -4.67 7.30
C GLU A 345 17.96 -4.86 8.79
N ARG A 346 17.44 -3.84 9.47
CA ARG A 346 17.02 -3.90 10.88
C ARG A 346 15.51 -3.90 11.06
N LEU A 347 14.79 -3.20 10.18
CA LEU A 347 13.33 -3.19 10.20
C LEU A 347 12.79 -3.03 8.79
N THR A 348 11.81 -3.87 8.46
CA THR A 348 11.00 -3.71 7.25
C THR A 348 9.55 -3.38 7.64
N GLY A 349 8.77 -2.88 6.69
CA GLY A 349 7.33 -2.67 6.91
C GLY A 349 6.58 -3.97 7.24
N HIS A 350 7.10 -5.14 6.85
CA HIS A 350 6.59 -6.43 7.33
C HIS A 350 7.10 -6.76 8.74
N GLY A 351 8.36 -6.44 9.04
CA GLY A 351 8.97 -6.59 10.36
C GLY A 351 8.24 -5.85 11.48
N ILE A 352 7.56 -4.72 11.19
CA ILE A 352 6.71 -4.01 12.17
C ILE A 352 5.69 -4.95 12.83
N ARG A 353 5.14 -5.88 12.05
CA ARG A 353 4.17 -6.87 12.56
C ARG A 353 4.84 -7.91 13.46
N GLY A 354 6.08 -8.29 13.15
CA GLY A 354 6.90 -9.14 14.02
C GLY A 354 7.21 -8.45 15.33
N THR A 355 7.59 -7.17 15.29
CA THR A 355 7.80 -6.32 16.47
C THR A 355 6.55 -6.25 17.34
N MET A 356 5.40 -5.93 16.74
CA MET A 356 4.13 -5.82 17.47
C MET A 356 3.69 -7.16 18.06
N SER A 357 3.76 -8.25 17.27
CA SER A 357 3.45 -9.59 17.76
C SER A 357 4.31 -9.94 18.96
N THR A 358 5.62 -9.74 18.86
CA THR A 358 6.58 -10.06 19.92
C THR A 358 6.30 -9.24 21.18
N ALA A 359 6.18 -7.92 21.04
CA ALA A 359 5.93 -7.01 22.16
C ALA A 359 4.61 -7.32 22.88
N LEU A 360 3.51 -7.52 22.16
CA LEU A 360 2.21 -7.82 22.79
C LEU A 360 2.21 -9.18 23.52
N ASN A 361 2.92 -10.17 23.00
CA ASN A 361 3.07 -11.46 23.70
C ASN A 361 3.98 -11.32 24.94
N GLU A 362 5.07 -10.54 24.86
CA GLU A 362 5.96 -10.27 26.00
C GLU A 362 5.26 -9.46 27.11
N ILE A 363 4.34 -8.55 26.75
CA ILE A 363 3.49 -7.81 27.69
C ILE A 363 2.47 -8.73 28.39
N GLY A 364 2.11 -9.87 27.78
CA GLY A 364 1.23 -10.88 28.36
C GLY A 364 -0.18 -10.94 27.78
N TYR A 365 -0.43 -10.32 26.61
CA TYR A 365 -1.75 -10.42 25.98
C TYR A 365 -2.04 -11.83 25.43
N PRO A 366 -3.31 -12.29 25.46
CA PRO A 366 -3.67 -13.58 24.88
C PRO A 366 -3.30 -13.69 23.40
N LYS A 367 -2.55 -14.74 23.04
CA LYS A 367 -2.08 -15.00 21.66
C LYS A 367 -3.20 -14.95 20.62
N VAL A 368 -4.41 -15.41 20.98
CA VAL A 368 -5.59 -15.38 20.10
C VAL A 368 -5.97 -13.95 19.70
N TRP A 369 -5.86 -12.98 20.61
CA TRP A 369 -6.17 -11.58 20.32
C TRP A 369 -5.11 -10.96 19.40
N VAL A 370 -3.83 -11.27 19.66
CA VAL A 370 -2.69 -10.81 18.85
C VAL A 370 -2.77 -11.37 17.42
N ASP A 371 -3.04 -12.67 17.27
CA ASP A 371 -3.18 -13.31 15.96
C ASP A 371 -4.41 -12.80 15.20
N ALA A 372 -5.54 -12.57 15.89
CA ALA A 372 -6.72 -11.95 15.29
C ALA A 372 -6.43 -10.52 14.81
N GLN A 373 -5.70 -9.72 15.60
CA GLN A 373 -5.28 -8.36 15.26
C GLN A 373 -4.24 -8.27 14.13
N LEU A 374 -3.50 -9.35 13.90
CA LEU A 374 -2.57 -9.41 12.79
C LEU A 374 -3.22 -10.08 11.58
N SER A 375 -4.41 -10.67 11.68
CA SER A 375 -4.92 -11.58 10.64
C SER A 375 -3.82 -12.64 10.39
N HIS A 376 -3.54 -13.48 11.39
CA HIS A 376 -2.77 -14.71 11.22
C HIS A 376 -3.75 -15.89 11.17
N VAL A 377 -3.53 -16.82 10.22
CA VAL A 377 -4.27 -18.08 10.19
C VAL A 377 -3.48 -19.08 11.01
N ASP A 378 -4.12 -19.70 12.00
CA ASP A 378 -3.57 -20.84 12.72
C ASP A 378 -3.40 -22.01 11.73
N PRO A 379 -2.18 -22.52 11.48
CA PRO A 379 -1.95 -23.64 10.58
C PRO A 379 -2.73 -24.91 10.98
N ASN A 380 -3.09 -25.05 12.26
CA ASN A 380 -3.65 -26.27 12.84
C ASN A 380 -5.18 -26.29 12.94
N LYS A 381 -5.89 -25.24 12.51
CA LYS A 381 -7.37 -25.20 12.54
C LYS A 381 -7.98 -24.98 11.16
N VAL A 382 -8.81 -25.95 10.74
CA VAL A 382 -9.63 -25.90 9.51
C VAL A 382 -10.71 -24.79 9.55
N SER A 383 -10.97 -24.19 10.72
CA SER A 383 -11.94 -23.12 10.95
C SER A 383 -11.34 -21.71 10.94
N ALA A 384 -10.61 -21.35 9.88
CA ALA A 384 -10.00 -20.02 9.72
C ALA A 384 -11.01 -18.88 9.41
N THR A 385 -12.31 -19.17 9.34
CA THR A 385 -13.29 -18.26 8.69
C THR A 385 -14.09 -17.37 9.65
N TYR A 386 -13.95 -17.52 10.98
CA TYR A 386 -14.85 -16.85 11.94
C TYR A 386 -14.21 -15.95 13.01
N ASN A 387 -12.89 -15.75 13.01
CA ASN A 387 -12.20 -15.13 14.16
C ASN A 387 -11.94 -13.61 14.05
N HIS A 388 -12.40 -12.92 12.99
CA HIS A 388 -12.09 -11.49 12.78
C HIS A 388 -13.08 -10.54 13.49
N ALA A 389 -14.34 -10.95 13.66
CA ALA A 389 -15.34 -10.20 14.42
C ALA A 389 -15.34 -10.61 15.91
N GLU A 390 -14.82 -11.79 16.23
CA GLU A 390 -14.60 -12.22 17.60
C GLU A 390 -13.52 -11.34 18.25
N TYR A 391 -13.74 -11.01 19.52
CA TYR A 391 -12.83 -10.24 20.37
C TYR A 391 -12.58 -8.77 19.98
N VAL A 392 -13.43 -8.13 19.17
CA VAL A 392 -13.22 -6.72 18.76
C VAL A 392 -13.07 -5.78 19.97
N GLU A 393 -13.90 -5.93 21.00
CA GLU A 393 -13.84 -5.05 22.18
C GLU A 393 -12.61 -5.31 23.07
N GLN A 394 -12.22 -6.58 23.22
CA GLN A 394 -10.97 -6.95 23.91
C GLN A 394 -9.76 -6.41 23.15
N ARG A 395 -9.74 -6.55 21.82
CA ARG A 395 -8.71 -5.98 20.96
C ARG A 395 -8.71 -4.46 21.00
N ARG A 396 -9.86 -3.79 21.11
CA ARG A 396 -9.94 -2.33 21.25
C ARG A 396 -9.14 -1.85 22.47
N ARG A 397 -9.33 -2.50 23.62
CA ARG A 397 -8.56 -2.20 24.84
C ARG A 397 -7.07 -2.49 24.67
N MET A 398 -6.72 -3.66 24.14
CA MET A 398 -5.33 -4.05 23.85
C MET A 398 -4.63 -3.03 22.93
N MET A 399 -5.32 -2.59 21.87
CA MET A 399 -4.77 -1.67 20.88
C MET A 399 -4.66 -0.23 21.41
N GLN A 400 -5.54 0.17 22.32
CA GLN A 400 -5.42 1.45 23.01
C GLN A 400 -4.23 1.43 23.98
N ASP A 401 -4.10 0.42 24.83
CA ASP A 401 -2.95 0.27 25.73
C ASP A 401 -1.64 0.18 24.95
N TRP A 402 -1.60 -0.56 23.85
CA TRP A 402 -0.44 -0.59 22.95
C TRP A 402 -0.08 0.79 22.41
N ALA A 403 -1.07 1.58 21.99
CA ALA A 403 -0.84 2.93 21.50
C ALA A 403 -0.30 3.86 22.59
N ASP A 404 -0.84 3.75 23.81
CA ASP A 404 -0.37 4.53 24.97
C ASP A 404 1.07 4.15 25.34
N ARG A 405 1.42 2.85 25.31
CA ARG A 405 2.80 2.38 25.50
C ARG A 405 3.75 2.86 24.42
N LEU A 406 3.31 2.97 23.16
CA LEU A 406 4.13 3.58 22.10
C LEU A 406 4.41 5.05 22.40
N ASP A 407 3.46 5.81 22.94
CA ASP A 407 3.71 7.19 23.36
C ASP A 407 4.71 7.27 24.54
N LEU A 408 4.64 6.32 25.49
CA LEU A 408 5.62 6.20 26.58
C LEU A 408 7.03 5.83 26.06
N PHE A 409 7.14 4.87 25.15
CA PHE A 409 8.42 4.53 24.50
C PHE A 409 9.00 5.73 23.76
N GLU A 410 8.17 6.50 23.07
CA GLU A 410 8.59 7.71 22.36
C GLU A 410 9.13 8.79 23.32
N GLN A 411 8.55 8.90 24.52
CA GLN A 411 9.01 9.75 25.64
C GLN A 411 10.21 9.17 26.41
N ASN A 412 10.77 8.04 25.96
CA ASN A 412 11.87 7.35 26.59
C ASN A 412 11.54 6.77 28.00
N GLN A 413 10.25 6.56 28.30
CA GLN A 413 9.77 5.92 29.53
C GLN A 413 9.70 4.40 29.35
N VAL A 414 10.86 3.78 29.10
CA VAL A 414 10.97 2.37 28.68
C VAL A 414 10.46 1.39 29.74
N GLU A 415 10.75 1.66 31.01
CA GLU A 415 10.33 0.81 32.14
C GLU A 415 8.81 0.73 32.22
N ALA A 416 8.13 1.88 32.31
CA ALA A 416 6.67 1.96 32.33
C ALA A 416 6.04 1.32 31.08
N ALA A 417 6.60 1.59 29.89
CA ALA A 417 6.09 1.06 28.63
C ALA A 417 6.22 -0.47 28.51
N SER A 418 7.23 -1.07 29.15
CA SER A 418 7.53 -2.51 29.07
C SER A 418 6.93 -3.32 30.22
N MET A 419 6.23 -2.68 31.16
CA MET A 419 5.62 -3.38 32.31
C MET A 419 4.64 -4.46 31.84
N PRO A 420 4.77 -5.71 32.32
CA PRO A 420 3.84 -6.78 31.98
C PRO A 420 2.45 -6.49 32.55
N LEU A 421 1.43 -7.10 31.95
CA LEU A 421 0.07 -7.04 32.46
C LEU A 421 -0.01 -7.76 33.81
N THR A 422 -0.57 -7.10 34.82
CA THR A 422 -0.92 -7.74 36.09
C THR A 422 -2.30 -8.36 35.95
N VAL A 423 -2.38 -9.70 36.01
CA VAL A 423 -3.64 -10.45 35.98
C VAL A 423 -4.10 -10.68 37.42
N HIS A 424 -5.19 -10.03 37.82
CA HIS A 424 -5.88 -10.35 39.07
C HIS A 424 -7.00 -11.35 38.77
N LEU A 425 -6.89 -12.56 39.32
CA LEU A 425 -7.95 -13.57 39.30
C LEU A 425 -8.87 -13.32 40.52
N GLU A 426 -10.08 -12.81 40.31
CA GLU A 426 -11.08 -12.76 41.38
C GLU A 426 -11.55 -14.20 41.69
N GLY A 427 -11.42 -14.63 42.95
CA GLY A 427 -12.09 -15.85 43.46
C GLY A 427 -11.23 -16.93 44.14
N VAL A 428 -9.97 -16.70 44.49
CA VAL A 428 -9.23 -17.62 45.38
C VAL A 428 -9.24 -17.04 46.80
N PRO A 429 -9.81 -17.73 47.82
CA PRO A 429 -9.73 -17.25 49.19
C PRO A 429 -8.27 -17.24 49.62
N ALA A 430 -7.74 -16.06 49.92
CA ALA A 430 -6.42 -15.92 50.51
C ALA A 430 -6.44 -16.54 51.91
N PHE A 431 -5.60 -17.55 52.14
CA PHE A 431 -5.30 -17.99 53.50
C PHE A 431 -4.59 -16.84 54.24
N PRO A 432 -5.01 -16.46 55.45
CA PRO A 432 -4.32 -15.43 56.19
C PRO A 432 -3.05 -16.04 56.79
N ASN A 433 -1.89 -15.45 56.51
CA ASN A 433 -0.82 -15.50 57.51
C ASN A 433 -0.06 -14.18 57.59
N GLU A 434 -0.24 -13.57 58.76
CA GLU A 434 0.66 -12.77 59.60
C GLU A 434 1.54 -11.65 59.01
N GLN A 435 1.16 -10.44 59.41
CA GLN A 435 1.98 -9.34 59.96
C GLN A 435 3.37 -9.07 59.35
N THR A 436 3.52 -7.88 58.77
CA THR A 436 4.64 -6.98 59.08
C THR A 436 4.29 -5.52 58.73
N ALA A 437 5.00 -4.62 59.39
CA ALA A 437 4.60 -3.27 59.76
C ALA A 437 4.67 -2.20 58.64
N SER A 438 4.07 -1.06 58.98
CA SER A 438 3.94 0.21 58.27
C SER A 438 5.22 0.83 57.70
N ALA A 439 5.13 1.39 56.49
CA ALA A 439 5.96 2.50 55.98
C ALA A 439 5.18 3.31 54.91
N PRO A 440 5.53 4.59 54.66
CA PRO A 440 4.60 5.60 54.14
C PRO A 440 4.38 5.56 52.62
N SER A 441 3.21 6.06 52.22
CA SER A 441 2.70 6.13 50.85
C SER A 441 3.51 7.05 49.92
N THR A 442 4.17 6.47 48.93
CA THR A 442 4.51 7.13 47.65
C THR A 442 3.36 6.92 46.66
N PRO A 443 3.04 7.90 45.79
CA PRO A 443 2.01 7.71 44.76
C PRO A 443 2.58 6.80 43.68
N VAL A 444 2.30 5.50 43.78
CA VAL A 444 2.58 4.52 42.74
C VAL A 444 1.63 4.81 41.58
N ALA A 445 2.20 5.11 40.41
CA ALA A 445 1.44 5.21 39.16
C ALA A 445 0.68 3.89 38.94
N ALA A 446 -0.66 3.97 38.88
CA ALA A 446 -1.53 2.81 38.80
C ALA A 446 -1.21 1.96 37.56
N SER A 447 -0.77 0.72 37.79
CA SER A 447 -0.64 -0.31 36.75
C SER A 447 -2.00 -0.53 36.06
N PRO A 448 -2.06 -0.71 34.72
CA PRO A 448 -3.29 -1.07 34.06
C PRO A 448 -3.71 -2.48 34.46
N ILE A 449 -4.86 -2.58 35.13
CA ILE A 449 -5.45 -3.84 35.61
C ILE A 449 -6.23 -4.49 34.45
N LEU A 450 -5.88 -5.74 34.12
CA LEU A 450 -6.70 -6.56 33.23
C LEU A 450 -7.63 -7.43 34.09
N LEU A 451 -8.85 -6.94 34.33
CA LEU A 451 -9.90 -7.72 34.97
C LEU A 451 -10.61 -8.60 33.93
N VAL A 452 -10.51 -9.91 34.10
CA VAL A 452 -11.27 -10.90 33.31
C VAL A 452 -12.61 -11.13 34.03
N THR A 453 -13.61 -10.29 33.76
CA THR A 453 -14.98 -10.48 34.24
C THR A 453 -15.89 -11.03 33.12
N LYS A 454 -16.99 -11.69 33.51
CA LYS A 454 -18.04 -12.17 32.59
C LYS A 454 -18.62 -10.99 31.78
N PRO A 455 -19.10 -11.23 30.55
CA PRO A 455 -19.57 -10.17 29.65
C PRO A 455 -20.83 -9.52 30.22
N GLY A 456 -20.68 -8.37 30.88
CA GLY A 456 -21.79 -7.64 31.46
C GLY A 456 -21.38 -6.30 32.08
N ASP A 457 -20.27 -6.26 32.81
CA ASP A 457 -19.96 -5.07 33.62
C ASP A 457 -18.70 -4.35 33.16
N ALA A 458 -18.87 -3.06 32.84
CA ALA A 458 -17.82 -2.15 32.43
C ALA A 458 -16.88 -1.82 33.61
N MET A 459 -15.59 -2.08 33.43
CA MET A 459 -14.53 -1.84 34.43
C MET A 459 -13.69 -0.59 34.03
N PRO A 460 -13.10 0.13 34.99
CA PRO A 460 -12.71 1.53 34.81
C PRO A 460 -11.38 1.70 34.05
N LEU A 461 -11.33 2.75 33.23
CA LEU A 461 -10.17 3.23 32.48
C LEU A 461 -9.13 3.88 33.40
N VAL A 462 -7.85 3.52 33.21
CA VAL A 462 -6.71 4.30 33.74
C VAL A 462 -6.78 5.74 33.20
N SER A 463 -6.60 6.73 34.09
CA SER A 463 -6.70 8.16 33.79
C SER A 463 -5.79 8.60 32.62
N ALA A 464 -6.40 9.08 31.55
CA ALA A 464 -5.82 9.13 30.20
C ALA A 464 -5.27 10.50 29.73
N ALA A 465 -5.09 11.50 30.60
CA ALA A 465 -4.80 12.87 30.13
C ALA A 465 -3.31 13.31 30.18
N ALA A 466 -2.47 12.71 31.03
CA ALA A 466 -1.18 13.32 31.37
C ALA A 466 0.03 12.90 30.49
N HIS A 467 -0.08 11.85 29.67
CA HIS A 467 1.08 11.26 28.97
C HIS A 467 0.90 11.03 27.46
N ARG A 468 -0.20 11.48 26.83
CA ARG A 468 -0.45 11.23 25.39
C ARG A 468 0.28 12.26 24.53
N LEU A 469 1.08 11.80 23.56
CA LEU A 469 1.67 12.68 22.56
C LEU A 469 0.71 12.86 21.36
N PRO A 470 0.66 14.04 20.72
CA PRO A 470 -0.06 14.20 19.47
C PRO A 470 0.43 13.21 18.42
N ALA A 471 -0.48 12.38 17.88
CA ALA A 471 -0.15 11.36 16.88
C ALA A 471 0.18 11.98 15.52
N VAL A 472 -0.32 13.19 15.28
CA VAL A 472 0.00 14.06 14.16
C VAL A 472 0.95 15.16 14.70
N PRO A 473 2.29 14.98 14.62
CA PRO A 473 3.22 16.03 15.03
C PRO A 473 2.90 17.36 14.34
N PRO A 474 3.01 18.53 15.00
CA PRO A 474 2.70 19.80 14.36
C PRO A 474 3.49 19.95 13.04
N PRO A 475 2.90 20.59 12.01
CA PRO A 475 3.65 20.92 10.81
C PRO A 475 4.90 21.68 11.25
N ARG A 476 6.06 21.32 10.71
CA ARG A 476 7.26 22.12 10.96
C ARG A 476 7.01 23.49 10.33
N SER A 477 6.66 24.48 11.14
CA SER A 477 6.88 25.86 10.75
C SER A 477 8.37 26.03 10.51
N ALA A 478 8.70 26.97 9.64
CA ALA A 478 10.04 27.54 9.54
C ALA A 478 10.65 27.79 10.94
N ALA A 479 11.98 27.95 10.98
CA ALA A 479 12.67 28.55 12.13
C ALA A 479 11.79 29.63 12.78
N PRO A 480 11.80 29.80 14.13
CA PRO A 480 10.95 30.79 14.78
C PRO A 480 11.09 32.11 14.04
N LEU A 481 10.07 32.45 13.26
CA LEU A 481 9.99 33.73 12.59
C LEU A 481 9.85 34.68 13.76
N VAL A 482 10.92 35.41 14.07
CA VAL A 482 10.76 36.71 14.70
C VAL A 482 9.67 37.37 13.86
N PRO A 483 8.44 37.56 14.41
CA PRO A 483 7.35 38.03 13.58
C PRO A 483 7.82 39.37 13.01
N SER A 484 7.64 39.58 11.70
CA SER A 484 7.92 40.90 11.13
C SER A 484 7.14 41.95 11.94
N ASP A 485 7.59 43.20 11.98
CA ASP A 485 6.93 44.19 12.84
C ASP A 485 5.44 44.32 12.49
N ILE A 486 5.08 44.17 11.20
CA ILE A 486 3.69 44.06 10.71
C ILE A 486 2.93 42.85 11.31
N GLN A 487 3.59 41.70 11.47
CA GLN A 487 2.97 40.52 12.08
C GLN A 487 2.80 40.67 13.60
N ARG A 488 3.72 41.35 14.29
CA ARG A 488 3.56 41.67 15.72
C ARG A 488 2.42 42.66 15.93
N GLU A 489 2.38 43.74 15.17
CA GLU A 489 1.30 44.73 15.23
C GLU A 489 -0.06 44.09 14.97
N ARG A 490 -0.13 43.16 14.01
CA ARG A 490 -1.38 42.45 13.72
C ARG A 490 -1.79 41.51 14.85
N MET A 491 -0.84 40.84 15.51
CA MET A 491 -1.11 40.00 16.69
C MET A 491 -1.58 40.85 17.88
N GLU A 492 -0.92 41.98 18.13
CA GLU A 492 -1.30 42.94 19.17
C GLU A 492 -2.72 43.47 18.93
N LEU A 493 -3.05 43.82 17.68
CA LEU A 493 -4.40 44.20 17.29
C LEU A 493 -5.43 43.09 17.56
N PHE A 494 -5.09 41.82 17.36
CA PHE A 494 -5.99 40.70 17.70
C PHE A 494 -6.20 40.57 19.20
N ASP A 495 -5.13 40.61 19.99
CA ASP A 495 -5.21 40.49 21.45
C ASP A 495 -5.99 41.66 22.06
N VAL A 496 -5.75 42.87 21.56
CA VAL A 496 -6.50 44.06 21.97
C VAL A 496 -7.95 43.97 21.50
N PHE A 497 -8.22 43.55 20.27
CA PHE A 497 -9.60 43.41 19.78
C PHE A 497 -10.42 42.44 20.66
N GLU A 498 -9.84 41.33 21.10
CA GLU A 498 -10.54 40.36 21.96
C GLU A 498 -10.57 40.77 23.43
N ALA A 499 -9.88 41.85 23.83
CA ALA A 499 -9.80 42.29 25.22
C ALA A 499 -11.19 42.62 25.81
N PRO A 500 -11.42 42.37 27.12
CA PRO A 500 -12.75 42.48 27.73
C PRO A 500 -13.39 43.87 27.65
N HIS A 501 -12.60 44.94 27.64
CA HIS A 501 -13.07 46.32 27.54
C HIS A 501 -13.44 46.73 26.10
N ASN A 502 -13.08 45.93 25.10
CA ASN A 502 -13.47 46.11 23.70
C ASN A 502 -14.73 45.29 23.40
N LEU A 503 -15.87 45.94 23.54
CA LEU A 503 -17.18 45.30 23.54
C LEU A 503 -17.71 45.09 22.11
N PRO A 504 -18.33 43.94 21.81
CA PRO A 504 -19.12 43.79 20.58
C PRO A 504 -20.17 44.89 20.48
N VAL A 505 -20.44 45.41 19.28
CA VAL A 505 -21.40 46.52 19.05
C VAL A 505 -22.74 46.30 19.75
N ALA A 506 -23.24 45.06 19.80
CA ALA A 506 -24.50 44.73 20.48
C ALA A 506 -24.42 44.89 22.01
N ALA A 507 -23.30 44.51 22.63
CA ALA A 507 -23.08 44.66 24.06
C ALA A 507 -22.89 46.14 24.43
N PHE A 508 -22.09 46.87 23.65
CA PHE A 508 -21.91 48.31 23.83
C PHE A 508 -23.24 49.07 23.71
N ALA A 509 -24.06 48.76 22.69
CA ALA A 509 -25.37 49.38 22.50
C ALA A 509 -26.29 49.20 23.72
N LYS A 510 -26.28 48.01 24.32
CA LYS A 510 -27.04 47.71 25.53
C LYS A 510 -26.58 48.56 26.72
N MET A 511 -25.27 48.70 26.91
CA MET A 511 -24.70 49.51 28.01
C MET A 511 -24.91 51.01 27.81
N ALA A 512 -24.90 51.49 26.56
CA ALA A 512 -25.16 52.88 26.21
C ALA A 512 -26.67 53.25 26.20
N GLY A 513 -27.58 52.27 26.38
CA GLY A 513 -29.02 52.48 26.31
C GLY A 513 -29.52 52.87 24.91
N LYS A 514 -28.87 52.38 23.84
CA LYS A 514 -29.16 52.71 22.44
C LYS A 514 -29.39 51.46 21.61
N SER A 515 -29.97 51.62 20.42
CA SER A 515 -30.13 50.49 19.49
C SER A 515 -28.81 50.14 18.81
N ARG A 516 -28.60 48.85 18.50
CA ARG A 516 -27.43 48.38 17.73
C ARG A 516 -27.28 49.13 16.41
N ARG A 517 -28.40 49.41 15.72
CA ARG A 517 -28.41 50.14 14.43
C ARG A 517 -27.92 51.58 14.61
N TRP A 518 -28.27 52.24 15.71
CA TRP A 518 -27.80 53.59 16.03
C TRP A 518 -26.29 53.60 16.30
N ILE A 519 -25.76 52.65 17.08
CA ILE A 519 -24.30 52.55 17.29
C ILE A 519 -23.55 52.29 15.98
N SER A 520 -24.04 51.39 15.13
CA SER A 520 -23.43 51.17 13.81
C SER A 520 -23.47 52.41 12.90
N TYR A 521 -24.48 53.28 13.05
CA TYR A 521 -24.54 54.56 12.36
C TYR A 521 -23.49 55.54 12.88
N GLU A 522 -23.36 55.69 14.20
CA GLU A 522 -22.38 56.58 14.84
C GLU A 522 -20.93 56.18 14.51
N ILE A 523 -20.63 54.88 14.45
CA ILE A 523 -19.31 54.38 14.00
C ILE A 523 -19.05 54.82 12.55
N LYS A 524 -20.04 54.67 11.65
CA LYS A 524 -19.91 55.08 10.24
C LYS A 524 -19.81 56.59 10.06
N ALA A 525 -20.46 57.36 10.93
CA ALA A 525 -20.40 58.81 10.96
C ALA A 525 -19.05 59.34 11.51
N GLY A 526 -18.21 58.47 12.06
CA GLY A 526 -16.93 58.84 12.67
C GLY A 526 -17.07 59.43 14.08
N ASN A 527 -18.18 59.17 14.77
CA ASN A 527 -18.45 59.68 16.11
C ASN A 527 -18.09 58.66 17.21
N LEU A 528 -17.82 57.41 16.86
CA LEU A 528 -17.37 56.36 17.76
C LEU A 528 -16.15 55.66 17.19
N LEU A 529 -15.14 55.43 18.02
CA LEU A 529 -13.97 54.64 17.68
C LEU A 529 -14.37 53.15 17.73
N ALA A 530 -14.13 52.43 16.65
CA ALA A 530 -14.38 51.00 16.61
C ALA A 530 -13.21 50.28 15.93
N LEU A 531 -12.68 49.26 16.60
CA LEU A 531 -11.70 48.35 16.03
C LEU A 531 -12.41 47.35 15.11
N ASN A 532 -11.80 47.04 13.96
CA ASN A 532 -12.37 46.14 12.97
C ASN A 532 -11.34 45.12 12.51
N VAL A 533 -11.72 43.84 12.54
CA VAL A 533 -10.82 42.73 12.19
C VAL A 533 -11.50 41.80 11.18
N GLY A 534 -11.49 42.21 9.92
CA GLY A 534 -12.03 41.44 8.79
C GLY A 534 -13.45 40.93 9.06
N ASN A 535 -13.63 39.60 9.02
CA ASN A 535 -14.94 38.97 9.18
C ASN A 535 -15.40 38.82 10.64
N ARG A 536 -14.59 39.24 11.64
CA ARG A 536 -14.93 39.13 13.07
C ARG A 536 -15.81 40.26 13.59
N GLY A 537 -16.15 41.22 12.73
CA GLY A 537 -17.01 42.35 13.05
C GLY A 537 -16.28 43.48 13.77
N GLN A 538 -17.06 44.42 14.31
CA GLN A 538 -16.58 45.62 14.97
C GLN A 538 -16.70 45.49 16.50
N ARG A 539 -15.73 46.03 17.22
CA ARG A 539 -15.76 46.18 18.67
C ARG A 539 -15.47 47.63 19.07
N VAL A 540 -16.21 48.11 20.05
CA VAL A 540 -16.16 49.50 20.53
C VAL A 540 -15.57 49.48 21.95
N PRO A 541 -14.52 50.27 22.24
CA PRO A 541 -13.99 50.40 23.59
C PRO A 541 -15.04 50.97 24.53
N ASP A 542 -15.15 50.40 25.73
CA ASP A 542 -16.05 50.87 26.78
C ASP A 542 -15.71 52.29 27.29
N TRP A 543 -14.55 52.84 26.94
CA TRP A 543 -14.14 54.21 27.22
C TRP A 543 -15.15 55.25 26.73
N HIS A 544 -15.89 54.95 25.67
CA HIS A 544 -16.94 55.83 25.16
C HIS A 544 -18.16 55.98 26.08
N LEU A 545 -18.25 55.17 27.16
CA LEU A 545 -19.27 55.31 28.20
C LEU A 545 -18.93 56.41 29.21
N ASP A 546 -17.66 56.83 29.28
CA ASP A 546 -17.21 57.96 30.10
C ASP A 546 -17.35 59.27 29.29
N PRO A 547 -18.13 60.26 29.75
CA PRO A 547 -18.39 61.50 28.99
C PRO A 547 -17.14 62.28 28.59
N LEU A 548 -16.14 62.37 29.48
CA LEU A 548 -14.92 63.15 29.21
C LEU A 548 -14.03 62.45 28.20
N LYS A 549 -13.91 61.11 28.29
CA LYS A 549 -13.15 60.32 27.32
C LYS A 549 -13.86 60.27 25.97
N HIS A 550 -15.18 60.21 25.97
CA HIS A 550 -15.99 60.26 24.76
C HIS A 550 -15.76 61.58 23.99
N GLU A 551 -15.77 62.72 24.69
CA GLU A 551 -15.53 64.03 24.10
C GLU A 551 -14.11 64.17 23.50
N LEU A 552 -13.09 63.65 24.22
CA LEU A 552 -11.72 63.56 23.71
C LEU A 552 -11.65 62.73 22.42
N ILE A 553 -12.20 61.51 22.44
CA ILE A 553 -12.12 60.59 21.30
C ILE A 553 -12.90 61.13 20.09
N GLN A 554 -14.09 61.70 20.31
CA GLN A 554 -14.86 62.33 19.23
C GLN A 554 -14.11 63.50 18.58
N SER A 555 -13.47 64.34 19.39
CA SER A 555 -12.72 65.49 18.90
C SER A 555 -11.50 65.05 18.08
N VAL A 556 -10.80 64.00 18.53
CA VAL A 556 -9.71 63.38 17.76
C VAL A 556 -10.22 62.80 16.45
N LEU A 557 -11.28 61.98 16.46
CA LEU A 557 -11.87 61.38 15.25
C LEU A 557 -12.29 62.43 14.20
N LYS A 558 -12.80 63.59 14.64
CA LYS A 558 -13.15 64.70 13.74
C LYS A 558 -11.93 65.35 13.09
N LEU A 559 -10.80 65.45 13.81
CA LEU A 559 -9.56 66.05 13.32
C LEU A 559 -8.68 65.09 12.50
N THR A 560 -8.89 63.78 12.66
CA THR A 560 -8.17 62.69 11.96
C THR A 560 -9.11 61.86 11.07
N ARG A 561 -9.99 62.54 10.31
CA ARG A 561 -10.90 61.85 9.38
C ARG A 561 -10.11 61.08 8.33
N GLY A 562 -10.31 59.76 8.28
CA GLY A 562 -9.67 58.86 7.32
C GLY A 562 -8.52 58.03 7.88
N ALA A 563 -8.02 58.36 9.07
CA ALA A 563 -6.97 57.59 9.74
C ALA A 563 -7.47 56.21 10.19
N ASP A 564 -6.56 55.23 10.27
CA ASP A 564 -6.89 53.87 10.73
C ASP A 564 -7.36 53.92 12.20
N PRO A 565 -8.55 53.39 12.54
CA PRO A 565 -9.00 53.27 13.92
C PRO A 565 -7.97 52.64 14.87
N TRP A 566 -7.11 51.73 14.36
CA TRP A 566 -6.02 51.15 15.15
C TRP A 566 -4.96 52.17 15.57
N GLN A 567 -4.56 53.07 14.67
CA GLN A 567 -3.59 54.13 14.94
C GLN A 567 -4.14 55.12 15.98
N ILE A 568 -5.42 55.49 15.85
CA ILE A 568 -6.10 56.36 16.82
C ILE A 568 -6.16 55.70 18.19
N TYR A 569 -6.53 54.41 18.23
CA TYR A 569 -6.59 53.63 19.46
C TYR A 569 -5.22 53.59 20.17
N HIS A 570 -4.14 53.32 19.42
CA HIS A 570 -2.79 53.37 19.98
C HIS A 570 -2.40 54.77 20.47
N ALA A 571 -2.61 55.81 19.67
CA ALA A 571 -2.21 57.18 20.01
C ALA A 571 -2.87 57.72 21.29
N LEU A 572 -4.07 57.22 21.62
CA LEU A 572 -4.80 57.52 22.85
C LEU A 572 -4.18 56.85 24.09
N LEU A 573 -3.60 55.65 23.91
CA LEU A 573 -2.95 54.86 24.97
C LEU A 573 -1.47 55.18 25.16
N GLN A 574 -0.83 55.84 24.19
CA GLN A 574 0.60 56.19 24.30
C GLN A 574 0.87 57.11 25.50
N PRO A 575 1.86 56.78 26.35
CA PRO A 575 2.32 57.62 27.45
C PRO A 575 2.78 59.00 26.95
N ARG A 576 2.40 60.07 27.67
CA ARG A 576 2.80 61.43 27.30
C ARG A 576 3.61 62.09 28.39
N SER A 577 4.71 62.74 28.02
CA SER A 577 5.60 63.47 28.93
C SER A 577 4.86 64.57 29.71
N MET A 578 3.97 65.31 29.03
CA MET A 578 3.10 66.32 29.66
C MET A 578 2.11 65.75 30.69
N LEU A 579 1.87 64.43 30.68
CA LEU A 579 1.02 63.72 31.64
C LEU A 579 1.85 62.87 32.64
N ARG A 580 3.15 63.16 32.79
CA ARG A 580 4.07 62.39 33.65
C ARG A 580 4.05 60.88 33.36
N GLY A 581 3.94 60.51 32.08
CA GLY A 581 3.94 59.11 31.63
C GLY A 581 2.58 58.42 31.65
N ARG A 582 1.48 59.12 31.97
CA ARG A 582 0.12 58.59 31.77
C ARG A 582 -0.35 58.74 30.33
N SER A 583 -1.31 57.90 29.93
CA SER A 583 -1.95 57.99 28.61
C SER A 583 -2.93 59.16 28.54
N ALA A 584 -3.34 59.54 27.32
CA ALA A 584 -4.34 60.60 27.15
C ALA A 584 -5.68 60.22 27.81
N LEU A 585 -6.03 58.94 27.82
CA LEU A 585 -7.27 58.43 28.44
C LEU A 585 -7.22 58.41 29.97
N GLU A 586 -6.04 58.25 30.57
CA GLU A 586 -5.86 58.24 32.02
C GLU A 586 -5.70 59.64 32.62
N GLY A 587 -5.16 60.58 31.83
CA GLY A 587 -4.82 61.93 32.28
C GLY A 587 -5.77 63.04 31.83
N VAL A 588 -6.85 62.71 31.10
CA VAL A 588 -7.81 63.71 30.60
C VAL A 588 -8.58 64.36 31.74
N THR A 589 -8.62 65.69 31.72
CA THR A 589 -9.41 66.56 32.59
C THR A 589 -10.01 67.69 31.76
N ALA A 590 -11.05 68.34 32.27
CA ALA A 590 -11.71 69.45 31.57
C ALA A 590 -10.73 70.61 31.23
N SER A 591 -9.65 70.80 32.01
CA SER A 591 -8.68 71.88 31.80
C SER A 591 -7.57 71.55 30.81
N ASN A 592 -7.40 70.28 30.41
CA ASN A 592 -6.33 69.86 29.50
C ASN A 592 -6.85 69.20 28.20
N LEU A 593 -8.17 69.09 28.04
CA LEU A 593 -8.83 68.42 26.92
C LEU A 593 -8.32 68.91 25.55
N ASP A 594 -8.37 70.21 25.27
CA ASP A 594 -7.96 70.77 23.97
C ASP A 594 -6.48 70.49 23.65
N LYS A 595 -5.62 70.55 24.67
CA LYS A 595 -4.19 70.24 24.53
C LYS A 595 -3.97 68.76 24.19
N LEU A 596 -4.75 67.87 24.81
CA LEU A 596 -4.68 66.43 24.53
C LEU A 596 -5.27 66.09 23.16
N VAL A 597 -6.37 66.72 22.76
CA VAL A 597 -6.97 66.56 21.43
C VAL A 597 -5.93 66.89 20.35
N MET A 598 -5.25 68.03 20.46
CA MET A 598 -4.22 68.43 19.51
C MET A 598 -3.03 67.45 19.53
N ALA A 599 -2.52 67.10 20.70
CA ALA A 599 -1.36 66.22 20.82
C ALA A 599 -1.62 64.79 20.31
N VAL A 600 -2.83 64.25 20.52
CA VAL A 600 -3.23 62.94 19.98
C VAL A 600 -3.41 63.02 18.47
N SER A 601 -4.10 64.06 17.98
CA SER A 601 -4.33 64.23 16.54
C SER A 601 -3.03 64.42 15.75
N THR A 602 -2.05 65.14 16.29
CA THR A 602 -0.72 65.30 15.68
C THR A 602 0.01 63.96 15.63
N ALA A 603 0.01 63.18 16.72
CA ALA A 603 0.68 61.88 16.75
C ALA A 603 0.08 60.88 15.74
N VAL A 604 -1.25 60.89 15.55
CA VAL A 604 -1.91 60.08 14.52
C VAL A 604 -1.46 60.50 13.12
N LYS A 605 -1.41 61.81 12.83
CA LYS A 605 -0.96 62.32 11.52
C LYS A 605 0.51 62.06 11.24
N GLU A 606 1.37 62.13 12.25
CA GLU A 606 2.80 61.79 12.13
C GLU A 606 2.99 60.30 11.80
N SER A 607 2.15 59.42 12.36
CA SER A 607 2.18 57.98 12.07
C SER A 607 1.73 57.62 10.64
N GLU A 608 1.01 58.50 9.94
CA GLU A 608 0.65 58.34 8.52
C GLU A 608 1.78 58.73 7.56
N TRP A 609 2.74 59.56 7.99
CA TRP A 609 3.79 60.16 7.14
C TRP A 609 5.15 59.45 7.19
N THR A 610 5.33 58.51 8.12
CA THR A 610 6.43 57.53 8.09
C THR A 610 6.02 56.33 7.25
N PRO A 611 6.47 56.18 5.98
CA PRO A 611 6.32 54.91 5.30
C PRO A 611 7.23 53.90 6.02
N LEU A 612 6.63 52.82 6.52
CA LEU A 612 7.34 51.65 7.04
C LEU A 612 8.12 50.93 5.92
#